data_AF-Q971Y0-F1
#
_entry.id   AF-Q971Y0-F1
#
_cell.length_a   1.000
_cell.length_b   1.000
_cell.length_c   1.000
_cell.angle_alpha   90.00
_cell.angle_beta   90.00
_cell.angle_gamma   90.00
#
_symmetry.space_group_name_H-M   'P 1'
#
loop_
_entity.id
_entity.type
_entity.pdbx_description
1 polymer ?
#
loop_
_entity_poly.entity_id
_entity_poly.type
_entity_poly.pdbx_seq_one_letter_code
_entity_poly.pdbx_strand_id
1 'polypeptide(L)'
;MILPKTLLTNHVIFLFFIYNLMKREDADINIELNEKQLKTGPRSKLMEAVLILLLARPLRTSEIAVNLGLETKYVSSYLSYWRKKGLVYQEAGRWHLSSQGEDLAKEIIEERNNSKFIEYLAFAKQILNENVKQTMNNKKETKENKEEKEFLSFIDDLTSTRNKKQQKGNLTDCISDILEKIDEEEKELLIFLLNKYKQWGSTYVYLDQIQEEFNADTGWLFKVLRKLQTKRILYLYHDPKLGLRIGFTQQLKDRINNC
;
A
#
# COMPACT_ATOMS: atom_id res chain seq x y z
N MET A 1 10.47 75.53 21.10
CA MET A 1 10.57 74.61 22.25
C MET A 1 10.26 73.21 21.74
N ILE A 2 11.30 72.44 21.42
CA ILE A 2 11.21 71.19 20.64
C ILE A 2 11.27 70.04 21.64
N LEU A 3 10.16 69.33 21.82
CA LEU A 3 10.10 68.08 22.58
C LEU A 3 10.79 66.96 21.77
N PRO A 4 11.55 66.06 22.43
CA PRO A 4 12.40 65.10 21.73
C PRO A 4 11.57 63.94 21.14
N LYS A 5 11.83 63.63 19.87
CA LYS A 5 11.23 62.53 19.07
C LYS A 5 11.61 61.11 19.54
N THR A 6 12.28 60.95 20.68
CA THR A 6 12.83 59.67 21.13
C THR A 6 11.90 58.85 22.04
N LEU A 7 10.76 59.40 22.47
CA LEU A 7 9.78 58.68 23.30
C LEU A 7 8.68 57.95 22.49
N LEU A 8 8.49 58.30 21.22
CA LEU A 8 7.45 57.71 20.37
C LEU A 8 7.87 56.38 19.71
N THR A 9 9.17 56.14 19.53
CA THR A 9 9.68 54.91 18.90
C THR A 9 9.64 53.71 19.85
N ASN A 10 9.89 53.91 21.15
CA ASN A 10 9.87 52.82 22.12
C ASN A 10 8.46 52.30 22.41
N HIS A 11 7.44 53.17 22.36
CA HIS A 11 6.06 52.76 22.64
C HIS A 11 5.46 51.90 21.52
N VAL A 12 5.81 52.19 20.26
CA VAL A 12 5.35 51.42 19.09
C VAL A 12 6.03 50.06 19.02
N ILE A 13 7.33 49.97 19.35
CA ILE A 13 8.04 48.69 19.41
C ILE A 13 7.49 47.82 20.55
N PHE A 14 7.18 48.41 21.70
CA PHE A 14 6.59 47.68 22.83
C PHE A 14 5.18 47.16 22.52
N LEU A 15 4.34 47.95 21.85
CA LEU A 15 3.01 47.52 21.40
C LEU A 15 3.09 46.44 20.29
N PHE A 16 4.08 46.52 19.40
CA PHE A 16 4.33 45.50 18.39
C PHE A 16 4.85 44.19 19.00
N PHE A 17 5.66 44.28 20.07
CA PHE A 17 6.15 43.12 20.81
C PHE A 17 5.02 42.47 21.60
N ILE A 18 4.17 43.24 22.29
CA ILE A 18 2.97 42.73 22.98
C ILE A 18 1.99 42.10 21.98
N TYR A 19 1.73 42.75 20.84
CA TYR A 19 0.85 42.17 19.81
C TYR A 19 1.38 40.83 19.28
N ASN A 20 2.69 40.69 19.07
CA ASN A 20 3.29 39.42 18.66
C ASN A 20 3.37 38.39 19.79
N LEU A 21 3.51 38.81 21.06
CA LEU A 21 3.48 37.92 22.22
C LEU A 21 2.07 37.35 22.43
N MET A 22 1.04 38.21 22.37
CA MET A 22 -0.37 37.81 22.46
C MET A 22 -0.77 36.89 21.32
N LYS A 23 -0.30 37.15 20.08
CA LYS A 23 -0.55 36.29 18.93
C LYS A 23 0.15 34.92 19.01
N ARG A 24 1.25 34.83 19.78
CA ARG A 24 1.98 33.58 20.02
C ARG A 24 1.32 32.77 21.14
N GLU A 25 0.87 33.42 22.21
CA GLU A 25 0.07 32.80 23.27
C GLU A 25 -1.30 32.31 22.75
N ASP A 26 -1.98 33.09 21.89
CA ASP A 26 -3.25 32.66 21.27
C ASP A 26 -3.08 31.49 20.29
N ALA A 27 -1.90 31.34 19.67
CA ALA A 27 -1.60 30.22 18.78
C ALA A 27 -1.32 28.94 19.58
N ASP A 28 -0.54 29.05 20.65
CA ASP A 28 -0.17 27.91 21.50
C ASP A 28 -1.38 27.41 22.33
N ILE A 29 -2.24 28.32 22.82
CA ILE A 29 -3.50 27.98 23.51
C ILE A 29 -4.50 27.30 22.55
N ASN A 30 -4.56 27.70 21.27
CA ASN A 30 -5.41 27.05 20.27
C ASN A 30 -4.91 25.67 19.83
N ILE A 31 -3.60 25.42 19.88
CA ILE A 31 -3.02 24.09 19.57
C ILE A 31 -3.38 23.11 20.70
N GLU A 32 -3.20 23.51 21.96
CA GLU A 32 -3.45 22.66 23.13
C GLU A 32 -4.95 22.36 23.36
N LEU A 33 -5.84 23.31 23.03
CA LEU A 33 -7.29 23.11 23.04
C LEU A 33 -7.77 22.19 21.90
N ASN A 34 -7.11 22.20 20.74
CA ASN A 34 -7.45 21.32 19.62
C ASN A 34 -7.06 19.86 19.92
N GLU A 35 -5.88 19.59 20.48
CA GLU A 35 -5.45 18.22 20.80
C GLU A 35 -6.40 17.49 21.77
N LYS A 36 -6.99 18.22 22.73
CA LYS A 36 -7.98 17.66 23.67
C LYS A 36 -9.35 17.43 23.03
N GLN A 37 -9.71 18.15 21.98
CA GLN A 37 -11.02 18.03 21.31
C GLN A 37 -11.10 16.94 20.24
N LEU A 38 -9.98 16.39 19.78
CA LEU A 38 -9.97 15.27 18.84
C LEU A 38 -10.17 13.90 19.49
N LYS A 39 -10.02 13.79 20.82
CA LYS A 39 -10.12 12.51 21.54
C LYS A 39 -11.54 12.04 21.84
N THR A 40 -12.58 12.79 21.47
CA THR A 40 -13.93 12.57 22.05
C THR A 40 -15.05 12.64 21.02
N GLY A 41 -14.95 11.86 19.94
CA GLY A 41 -16.09 11.56 19.08
C GLY A 41 -15.87 10.25 18.33
N PRO A 42 -16.91 9.41 18.14
CA PRO A 42 -16.79 8.21 17.32
C PRO A 42 -16.30 8.58 15.92
N ARG A 43 -15.19 7.98 15.47
CA ARG A 43 -14.66 8.13 14.10
C ARG A 43 -15.76 7.67 13.14
N SER A 44 -16.32 8.61 12.37
CA SER A 44 -17.34 8.24 11.38
C SER A 44 -16.66 7.60 10.18
N LYS A 45 -17.21 6.49 9.67
CA LYS A 45 -16.71 5.85 8.42
C LYS A 45 -16.64 6.82 7.24
N LEU A 46 -17.53 7.81 7.22
CA LEU A 46 -17.53 8.89 6.24
C LEU A 46 -16.26 9.75 6.35
N MET A 47 -15.87 10.13 7.56
CA MET A 47 -14.64 10.88 7.81
C MET A 47 -13.44 10.10 7.30
N GLU A 48 -13.31 8.83 7.70
CA GLU A 48 -12.20 7.99 7.27
C GLU A 48 -12.11 7.92 5.74
N ALA A 49 -13.23 7.64 5.06
CA ALA A 49 -13.27 7.55 3.61
C ALA A 49 -12.88 8.89 2.94
N VAL A 50 -13.37 10.01 3.44
CA VAL A 50 -13.05 11.34 2.89
C VAL A 50 -11.59 11.69 3.13
N LEU A 51 -11.05 11.45 4.32
CA LEU A 51 -9.65 11.72 4.63
C LEU A 51 -8.70 10.89 3.74
N ILE A 52 -9.00 9.61 3.53
CA ILE A 52 -8.23 8.74 2.62
C ILE A 52 -8.27 9.28 1.18
N LEU A 53 -9.43 9.73 0.69
CA LEU A 53 -9.55 10.32 -0.65
C LEU A 53 -8.71 11.61 -0.78
N LEU A 54 -8.71 12.45 0.25
CA LEU A 54 -7.96 13.70 0.27
C LEU A 54 -6.45 13.48 0.44
N LEU A 55 -6.02 12.38 1.07
CA LEU A 55 -4.63 11.98 1.15
C LEU A 55 -4.05 11.66 -0.24
N ALA A 56 -4.87 11.11 -1.14
CA ALA A 56 -4.44 10.81 -2.51
C ALA A 56 -4.26 12.09 -3.36
N ARG A 57 -5.18 13.05 -3.26
CA ARG A 57 -5.07 14.38 -3.89
C ARG A 57 -6.14 15.36 -3.36
N PRO A 58 -5.94 16.67 -3.51
CA PRO A 58 -6.99 17.66 -3.22
C PRO A 58 -8.20 17.56 -4.17
N LEU A 59 -9.41 17.54 -3.60
CA LEU A 59 -10.66 17.32 -4.33
C LEU A 59 -11.71 18.40 -4.11
N ARG A 60 -12.56 18.65 -5.10
CA ARG A 60 -13.78 19.44 -4.90
C ARG A 60 -14.83 18.61 -4.16
N THR A 61 -15.75 19.29 -3.47
CA THR A 61 -16.88 18.63 -2.77
C THR A 61 -17.67 17.70 -3.70
N SER A 62 -17.91 18.12 -4.95
CA SER A 62 -18.63 17.31 -5.95
C SER A 62 -17.87 16.04 -6.34
N GLU A 63 -16.53 16.09 -6.44
CA GLU A 63 -15.71 14.91 -6.74
C GLU A 63 -15.79 13.90 -5.59
N ILE A 64 -15.72 14.37 -4.34
CA ILE A 64 -15.84 13.53 -3.14
C ILE A 64 -17.23 12.87 -3.08
N ALA A 65 -18.28 13.65 -3.32
CA ALA A 65 -19.66 13.19 -3.32
C ALA A 65 -19.90 12.09 -4.38
N VAL A 66 -19.41 12.29 -5.61
CA VAL A 66 -19.49 11.29 -6.70
C VAL A 66 -18.74 10.01 -6.34
N ASN A 67 -17.52 10.12 -5.81
CA ASN A 67 -16.70 8.96 -5.46
C ASN A 67 -17.31 8.12 -4.33
N LEU A 68 -18.04 8.75 -3.40
CA LEU A 68 -18.66 8.08 -2.26
C LEU A 68 -20.14 7.73 -2.45
N GLY A 69 -20.75 8.13 -3.57
CA GLY A 69 -22.17 7.92 -3.85
C GLY A 69 -23.10 8.69 -2.89
N LEU A 70 -22.70 9.91 -2.50
CA LEU A 70 -23.40 10.74 -1.51
C LEU A 70 -23.87 12.07 -2.10
N GLU A 71 -24.81 12.73 -1.42
CA GLU A 71 -25.24 14.07 -1.80
C GLU A 71 -24.15 15.12 -1.51
N THR A 72 -23.90 16.01 -2.46
CA THR A 72 -22.92 17.11 -2.32
C THR A 72 -23.19 17.98 -1.09
N LYS A 73 -24.46 18.26 -0.77
CA LYS A 73 -24.85 19.06 0.40
C LYS A 73 -24.48 18.36 1.71
N TYR A 74 -24.68 17.05 1.76
CA TYR A 74 -24.32 16.22 2.91
C TYR A 74 -22.80 16.27 3.15
N VAL A 75 -22.00 15.97 2.12
CA VAL A 75 -20.52 16.02 2.19
C VAL A 75 -20.02 17.41 2.55
N SER A 76 -20.61 18.47 1.98
CA SER A 76 -20.23 19.85 2.28
C SER A 76 -20.43 20.20 3.77
N SER A 77 -21.49 19.69 4.41
CA SER A 77 -21.77 19.95 5.81
C SER A 77 -20.69 19.34 6.71
N TYR A 78 -20.26 18.11 6.43
CA TYR A 78 -19.20 17.42 7.17
C TYR A 78 -17.82 18.04 6.95
N LEU A 79 -17.46 18.39 5.71
CA LEU A 79 -16.20 19.09 5.44
C LEU A 79 -16.11 20.43 6.16
N SER A 80 -17.23 21.16 6.25
CA SER A 80 -17.29 22.40 7.05
C SER A 80 -17.05 22.14 8.54
N TYR A 81 -17.59 21.03 9.06
CA TYR A 81 -17.36 20.62 10.44
C TYR A 81 -15.90 20.21 10.68
N TRP A 82 -15.30 19.39 9.81
CA TRP A 82 -13.91 18.96 9.94
C TRP A 82 -12.90 20.07 9.71
N ARG A 83 -13.25 21.08 8.91
CA ARG A 83 -12.47 22.32 8.80
C ARG A 83 -12.37 23.04 10.14
N LYS A 84 -13.47 23.14 10.89
CA LYS A 84 -13.47 23.71 12.24
C LYS A 84 -12.65 22.89 13.23
N LYS A 85 -12.57 21.57 13.01
CA LYS A 85 -11.75 20.64 13.81
C LYS A 85 -10.28 20.59 13.36
N GLY A 86 -9.87 21.42 12.41
CA GLY A 86 -8.48 21.50 11.97
C GLY A 86 -8.00 20.31 11.14
N LEU A 87 -8.89 19.43 10.68
CA LEU A 87 -8.52 18.23 9.89
C LEU A 87 -8.34 18.52 8.40
N VAL A 88 -9.09 19.49 7.88
CA VAL A 88 -9.08 19.86 6.46
C VAL A 88 -9.08 21.37 6.29
N TYR A 89 -8.57 21.86 5.17
CA TYR A 89 -8.72 23.25 4.77
C TYR A 89 -9.14 23.35 3.31
N GLN A 90 -9.56 24.54 2.89
CA GLN A 90 -10.00 24.80 1.52
C GLN A 90 -9.10 25.84 0.86
N GLU A 91 -8.56 25.49 -0.30
CA GLU A 91 -7.72 26.35 -1.13
C GLU A 91 -8.15 26.20 -2.60
N ALA A 92 -8.30 27.33 -3.32
CA ALA A 92 -8.73 27.34 -4.72
C ALA A 92 -10.00 26.49 -5.02
N GLY A 93 -10.94 26.43 -4.07
CA GLY A 93 -12.17 25.63 -4.19
C GLY A 93 -12.00 24.12 -4.04
N ARG A 94 -10.81 23.66 -3.64
CA ARG A 94 -10.49 22.26 -3.35
C ARG A 94 -10.25 22.07 -1.86
N TRP A 95 -10.57 20.88 -1.37
CA TRP A 95 -10.31 20.46 -0.01
C TRP A 95 -8.95 19.77 0.06
N HIS A 96 -8.20 20.11 1.09
CA HIS A 96 -6.87 19.59 1.38
C HIS A 96 -6.86 19.06 2.82
N LEU A 97 -6.00 18.09 3.11
CA LEU A 97 -5.71 17.68 4.48
C LEU A 97 -4.78 18.71 5.14
N SER A 98 -5.03 19.02 6.41
CA SER A 98 -4.01 19.63 7.26
C SER A 98 -2.97 18.58 7.69
N SER A 99 -1.86 19.00 8.32
CA SER A 99 -0.89 18.05 8.91
C SER A 99 -1.59 17.02 9.82
N GLN A 100 -2.51 17.49 10.66
CA GLN A 100 -3.28 16.61 11.55
C GLN A 100 -4.21 15.66 10.79
N GLY A 101 -4.83 16.13 9.71
CA GLY A 101 -5.67 15.30 8.85
C GLY A 101 -4.85 14.24 8.10
N GLU A 102 -3.63 14.56 7.69
CA GLU A 102 -2.70 13.61 7.04
C GLU A 102 -2.25 12.52 8.00
N ASP A 103 -1.85 12.88 9.21
CA ASP A 103 -1.42 11.92 10.22
C ASP A 103 -2.55 10.96 10.58
N LEU A 104 -3.77 11.49 10.77
CA LEU A 104 -4.96 10.68 11.01
C LEU A 104 -5.29 9.77 9.82
N ALA A 105 -5.17 10.27 8.58
CA ALA A 105 -5.43 9.46 7.38
C ALA A 105 -4.43 8.29 7.26
N LYS A 106 -3.15 8.53 7.57
CA LYS A 106 -2.11 7.49 7.60
C LYS A 106 -2.38 6.47 8.71
N GLU A 107 -2.73 6.90 9.92
CA GLU A 107 -3.11 6.02 11.03
C GLU A 107 -4.25 5.07 10.62
N ILE A 108 -5.29 5.58 9.96
CA ILE A 108 -6.42 4.77 9.49
C ILE A 108 -5.98 3.70 8.47
N ILE A 109 -5.06 4.03 7.56
CA ILE A 109 -4.53 3.07 6.57
C ILE A 109 -3.70 1.99 7.28
N GLU A 110 -2.84 2.40 8.22
CA GLU A 110 -2.03 1.47 9.01
C GLU A 110 -2.89 0.55 9.87
N GLU A 111 -3.95 1.07 10.51
CA GLU A 111 -4.92 0.26 11.26
C GLU A 111 -5.58 -0.81 10.37
N ARG A 112 -5.98 -0.43 9.15
CA ARG A 112 -6.54 -1.36 8.15
C ARG A 112 -5.54 -2.42 7.72
N ASN A 113 -4.28 -2.06 7.51
CA ASN A 113 -3.22 -2.98 7.10
C ASN A 113 -2.85 -3.95 8.22
N ASN A 114 -2.69 -3.44 9.44
CA ASN A 114 -2.44 -4.25 10.63
C ASN A 114 -3.57 -5.25 10.88
N SER A 115 -4.84 -4.83 10.73
CA SER A 115 -5.97 -5.76 10.85
C SER A 115 -5.87 -6.93 9.86
N LYS A 116 -5.49 -6.68 8.60
CA LYS A 116 -5.29 -7.73 7.60
C LYS A 116 -4.12 -8.64 7.95
N PHE A 117 -3.02 -8.06 8.44
CA PHE A 117 -1.87 -8.84 8.89
C PHE A 117 -2.24 -9.77 10.04
N ILE A 118 -3.01 -9.31 11.03
CA ILE A 118 -3.50 -10.14 12.14
C ILE A 118 -4.40 -11.28 11.63
N GLU A 119 -5.27 -11.00 10.68
CA GLU A 119 -6.12 -12.01 10.03
C GLU A 119 -5.27 -13.08 9.33
N TYR A 120 -4.29 -12.67 8.52
CA TYR A 120 -3.37 -13.59 7.84
C TYR A 120 -2.49 -14.38 8.81
N LEU A 121 -2.05 -13.76 9.91
CA LEU A 121 -1.29 -14.43 10.95
C LEU A 121 -2.15 -15.49 11.65
N ALA A 122 -3.44 -15.24 11.86
CA ALA A 122 -4.37 -16.24 12.37
C ALA A 122 -4.52 -17.42 11.41
N PHE A 123 -4.70 -17.16 10.10
CA PHE A 123 -4.74 -18.21 9.09
C PHE A 123 -3.43 -19.01 9.00
N ALA A 124 -2.27 -18.35 9.02
CA ALA A 124 -0.98 -19.01 8.97
C ALA A 124 -0.76 -19.93 10.19
N LYS A 125 -1.15 -19.49 11.39
CA LYS A 125 -1.13 -20.33 12.60
C LYS A 125 -2.08 -21.51 12.50
N GLN A 126 -3.26 -21.33 11.90
CA GLN A 126 -4.18 -22.45 11.68
C GLN A 126 -3.58 -23.49 10.74
N ILE A 127 -2.98 -23.08 9.62
CA ILE A 127 -2.31 -23.99 8.67
C ILE A 127 -1.16 -24.73 9.34
N LEU A 128 -0.34 -24.05 10.14
CA LEU A 128 0.76 -24.68 10.88
C LEU A 128 0.29 -25.67 11.95
N ASN A 129 -0.84 -25.37 12.60
CA ASN A 129 -1.39 -26.18 13.69
C ASN A 129 -2.38 -27.24 13.21
N GLU A 130 -2.78 -27.22 11.94
CA GLU A 130 -3.45 -28.35 11.29
C GLU A 130 -2.45 -29.50 11.22
N ASN A 131 -2.46 -30.32 12.28
CA ASN A 131 -1.82 -31.61 12.29
C ASN A 131 -2.25 -32.34 11.02
N VAL A 132 -1.30 -32.53 10.10
CA VAL A 132 -1.41 -33.48 9.00
C VAL A 132 -1.82 -34.79 9.65
N LYS A 133 -3.10 -35.15 9.55
CA LYS A 133 -3.52 -36.53 9.78
C LYS A 133 -2.68 -37.31 8.80
N GLN A 134 -1.66 -38.01 9.32
CA GLN A 134 -0.88 -38.95 8.55
C GLN A 134 -1.86 -39.74 7.71
N THR A 135 -1.71 -39.67 6.39
CA THR A 135 -2.51 -40.48 5.47
C THR A 135 -2.23 -41.93 5.82
N MET A 136 -3.10 -42.50 6.67
CA MET A 136 -3.10 -43.91 6.97
C MET A 136 -3.42 -44.61 5.65
N ASN A 137 -2.39 -45.19 5.04
CA ASN A 137 -2.54 -46.15 3.94
C ASN A 137 -3.33 -47.36 4.44
N ASN A 138 -4.66 -47.25 4.45
CA ASN A 138 -5.54 -48.39 4.62
C ASN A 138 -5.95 -48.90 3.24
N LYS A 139 -5.12 -49.81 2.74
CA LYS A 139 -5.47 -50.76 1.68
C LYS A 139 -6.53 -51.72 2.25
N LYS A 140 -7.82 -51.37 2.16
CA LYS A 140 -8.94 -52.31 2.32
C LYS A 140 -10.12 -51.91 1.44
N GLU A 141 -10.62 -52.91 0.72
CA GLU A 141 -11.66 -52.82 -0.30
C GLU A 141 -13.06 -52.60 0.29
N THR A 142 -13.91 -51.97 -0.55
CA THR A 142 -15.38 -52.08 -0.63
C THR A 142 -16.24 -51.32 0.40
N LYS A 143 -16.87 -50.23 -0.02
CA LYS A 143 -18.23 -50.24 -0.62
C LYS A 143 -18.59 -48.85 -1.16
N GLU A 144 -19.06 -48.84 -2.41
CA GLU A 144 -19.48 -47.67 -3.18
C GLU A 144 -20.73 -47.02 -2.56
N ASN A 145 -20.65 -45.74 -2.21
CA ASN A 145 -21.81 -44.84 -2.18
C ASN A 145 -21.75 -43.98 -3.44
N LYS A 146 -22.72 -44.21 -4.33
CA LYS A 146 -22.78 -43.63 -5.69
C LYS A 146 -23.28 -42.18 -5.74
N GLU A 147 -23.53 -41.52 -4.61
CA GLU A 147 -24.12 -40.16 -4.60
C GLU A 147 -23.12 -39.03 -4.29
N GLU A 148 -21.96 -39.31 -3.68
CA GLU A 148 -20.93 -38.27 -3.43
C GLU A 148 -19.96 -38.06 -4.61
N LYS A 149 -19.96 -38.96 -5.61
CA LYS A 149 -19.08 -38.86 -6.79
C LYS A 149 -19.61 -37.94 -7.89
N GLU A 150 -20.93 -37.70 -7.97
CA GLU A 150 -21.49 -36.79 -8.99
C GLU A 150 -21.31 -35.30 -8.64
N PHE A 151 -21.23 -34.97 -7.35
CA PHE A 151 -21.05 -33.56 -6.93
C PHE A 151 -19.60 -33.08 -7.06
N LEU A 152 -18.63 -34.00 -7.11
CA LEU A 152 -17.20 -33.69 -7.28
C LEU A 152 -16.69 -33.88 -8.72
N SER A 153 -17.43 -34.57 -9.60
CA SER A 153 -17.07 -34.67 -11.02
C SER A 153 -17.37 -33.39 -11.80
N PHE A 154 -18.33 -32.57 -11.36
CA PHE A 154 -18.64 -31.29 -12.03
C PHE A 154 -17.54 -30.22 -11.85
N ILE A 155 -16.83 -30.21 -10.71
CA ILE A 155 -15.74 -29.26 -10.46
C ILE A 155 -14.46 -29.65 -11.24
N ASP A 156 -14.22 -30.96 -11.41
CA ASP A 156 -13.08 -31.47 -12.21
C ASP A 156 -13.29 -31.25 -13.73
N ASP A 157 -14.53 -31.30 -14.22
CA ASP A 157 -14.82 -31.09 -15.64
C ASP A 157 -14.82 -29.60 -16.07
N LEU A 158 -15.01 -28.66 -15.13
CA LEU A 158 -14.96 -27.21 -15.41
C LEU A 158 -13.58 -26.58 -15.21
N THR A 159 -12.60 -27.31 -14.68
CA THR A 159 -11.21 -26.82 -14.48
C THR A 159 -10.17 -27.58 -15.29
N SER A 160 -10.57 -28.61 -16.06
CA SER A 160 -9.68 -29.48 -16.84
C SER A 160 -9.38 -29.01 -18.27
N THR A 161 -9.37 -27.70 -18.52
CA THR A 161 -8.75 -27.14 -19.74
C THR A 161 -7.95 -25.87 -19.46
N ARG A 162 -6.71 -26.04 -18.98
CA ARG A 162 -5.49 -25.44 -19.57
C ARG A 162 -4.23 -25.83 -18.79
N ASN A 163 -3.45 -26.70 -19.44
CA ASN A 163 -1.99 -26.84 -19.37
C ASN A 163 -1.34 -27.16 -18.02
N LYS A 164 -1.31 -28.48 -17.75
CA LYS A 164 -0.17 -29.12 -17.10
C LYS A 164 1.12 -28.83 -17.88
N LYS A 165 1.99 -27.98 -17.35
CA LYS A 165 3.45 -28.10 -17.50
C LYS A 165 4.09 -27.81 -16.13
N GLN A 166 4.10 -28.84 -15.28
CA GLN A 166 5.06 -28.89 -14.18
C GLN A 166 6.45 -29.01 -14.81
N GLN A 167 7.23 -27.93 -14.75
CA GLN A 167 8.64 -27.96 -15.12
C GLN A 167 9.42 -28.72 -14.06
N LYS A 168 10.02 -29.83 -14.49
CA LYS A 168 10.72 -30.80 -13.64
C LYS A 168 12.24 -30.57 -13.56
N GLY A 169 12.73 -29.43 -14.08
CA GLY A 169 14.15 -29.02 -13.98
C GLY A 169 14.35 -27.88 -12.97
N ASN A 170 15.56 -27.78 -12.40
CA ASN A 170 15.97 -26.58 -11.66
C ASN A 170 16.04 -25.41 -12.66
N LEU A 171 15.25 -24.36 -12.43
CA LEU A 171 15.19 -23.18 -13.32
C LEU A 171 16.56 -22.51 -13.51
N THR A 172 17.46 -22.68 -12.53
CA THR A 172 18.84 -22.20 -12.55
C THR A 172 19.66 -22.83 -13.67
N ASP A 173 19.44 -24.11 -13.96
CA ASP A 173 20.18 -24.85 -15.00
C ASP A 173 19.72 -24.42 -16.39
N CYS A 174 18.46 -23.98 -16.51
CA CYS A 174 17.87 -23.48 -17.75
C CYS A 174 18.41 -22.11 -18.18
N ILE A 175 18.93 -21.34 -17.22
CA ILE A 175 19.32 -19.93 -17.38
C ILE A 175 20.84 -19.76 -17.17
N SER A 176 21.61 -20.86 -17.10
CA SER A 176 23.07 -20.83 -16.87
C SER A 176 23.80 -19.83 -17.78
N ASP A 177 23.50 -19.82 -19.07
CA ASP A 177 24.15 -18.93 -20.07
C ASP A 177 23.88 -17.44 -19.82
N ILE A 178 22.76 -17.12 -19.15
CA ILE A 178 22.39 -15.75 -18.77
C ILE A 178 23.02 -15.42 -17.42
N LEU A 179 23.03 -16.38 -16.49
CA LEU A 179 23.71 -16.24 -15.19
C LEU A 179 25.21 -15.98 -15.36
N GLU A 180 25.86 -16.55 -16.37
CA GLU A 180 27.28 -16.29 -16.66
C GLU A 180 27.57 -14.85 -17.13
N LYS A 181 26.56 -14.13 -17.64
CA LYS A 181 26.71 -12.80 -18.25
C LYS A 181 26.28 -11.65 -17.33
N ILE A 182 25.88 -11.96 -16.12
CA ILE A 182 25.42 -10.99 -15.12
C ILE A 182 26.30 -11.03 -13.87
N ASP A 183 26.35 -9.90 -13.17
CA ASP A 183 27.11 -9.74 -11.94
C ASP A 183 26.43 -10.48 -10.77
N GLU A 184 27.15 -10.70 -9.67
CA GLU A 184 26.62 -11.49 -8.53
C GLU A 184 25.36 -10.85 -7.90
N GLU A 185 25.30 -9.52 -7.82
CA GLU A 185 24.10 -8.81 -7.33
C GLU A 185 22.88 -9.07 -8.23
N GLU A 186 23.08 -9.05 -9.54
CA GLU A 186 22.07 -9.36 -10.54
C GLU A 186 21.64 -10.83 -10.50
N LYS A 187 22.58 -11.76 -10.28
CA LYS A 187 22.28 -13.20 -10.14
C LYS A 187 21.39 -13.44 -8.94
N GLU A 188 21.76 -12.86 -7.80
CA GLU A 188 21.02 -13.04 -6.55
C GLU A 188 19.57 -12.55 -6.69
N LEU A 189 19.39 -11.34 -7.21
CA LEU A 189 18.05 -10.79 -7.46
C LEU A 189 17.29 -11.60 -8.52
N LEU A 190 17.95 -12.06 -9.59
CA LEU A 190 17.32 -12.85 -10.63
C LEU A 190 16.83 -14.21 -10.10
N ILE A 191 17.66 -14.92 -9.32
CA ILE A 191 17.31 -16.19 -8.69
C ILE A 191 16.12 -16.00 -7.75
N PHE A 192 16.14 -14.94 -6.94
CA PHE A 192 15.01 -14.58 -6.09
C PHE A 192 13.72 -14.41 -6.91
N LEU A 193 13.75 -13.61 -7.98
CA LEU A 193 12.59 -13.36 -8.83
C LEU A 193 12.08 -14.64 -9.52
N LEU A 194 12.98 -15.52 -9.96
CA LEU A 194 12.61 -16.80 -10.58
C LEU A 194 11.92 -17.74 -9.58
N ASN A 195 12.41 -17.78 -8.34
CA ASN A 195 11.78 -18.54 -7.28
C ASN A 195 10.38 -18.02 -6.97
N LYS A 196 10.20 -16.69 -6.90
CA LYS A 196 8.88 -16.07 -6.69
C LYS A 196 7.92 -16.32 -7.84
N TYR A 197 8.40 -16.25 -9.08
CA TYR A 197 7.61 -16.63 -10.25
C TYR A 197 7.10 -18.08 -10.15
N LYS A 198 7.96 -19.01 -9.74
CA LYS A 198 7.57 -20.42 -9.54
C LYS A 198 6.58 -20.61 -8.39
N GLN A 199 6.77 -19.89 -7.28
CA GLN A 199 5.92 -20.01 -6.09
C GLN A 199 4.53 -19.40 -6.30
N TRP A 200 4.44 -18.24 -6.95
CA TRP A 200 3.19 -17.49 -7.08
C TRP A 200 2.44 -17.76 -8.37
N GLY A 201 3.10 -18.32 -9.38
CA GLY A 201 2.54 -18.44 -10.74
C GLY A 201 2.25 -17.08 -11.40
N SER A 202 2.73 -15.99 -10.80
CA SER A 202 2.50 -14.63 -11.30
C SER A 202 3.52 -14.25 -12.36
N THR A 203 3.06 -13.55 -13.40
CA THR A 203 3.91 -13.12 -14.52
C THR A 203 4.69 -11.82 -14.27
N TYR A 204 4.53 -11.26 -13.07
CA TYR A 204 5.13 -10.02 -12.59
C TYR A 204 5.09 -9.93 -11.06
N VAL A 205 5.91 -9.04 -10.50
CA VAL A 205 6.01 -8.72 -9.07
C VAL A 205 6.09 -7.21 -8.92
N TYR A 206 5.53 -6.64 -7.84
CA TYR A 206 5.67 -5.21 -7.55
C TYR A 206 6.94 -4.89 -6.78
N LEU A 207 7.46 -3.68 -6.93
CA LEU A 207 8.73 -3.27 -6.35
C LEU A 207 8.72 -3.33 -4.82
N ASP A 208 7.65 -2.84 -4.20
CA ASP A 208 7.41 -2.88 -2.76
C ASP A 208 7.50 -4.30 -2.20
N GLN A 209 6.92 -5.29 -2.90
CA GLN A 209 7.01 -6.71 -2.52
C GLN A 209 8.44 -7.23 -2.56
N ILE A 210 9.23 -6.81 -3.56
CA ILE A 210 10.65 -7.18 -3.64
C ILE A 210 11.43 -6.52 -2.50
N GLN A 211 11.15 -5.26 -2.19
CA GLN A 211 11.83 -4.54 -1.11
C GLN A 211 11.58 -5.19 0.25
N GLU A 212 10.33 -5.57 0.54
CA GLU A 212 9.95 -6.19 1.81
C GLU A 212 10.55 -7.59 1.95
N GLU A 213 10.42 -8.45 0.93
CA GLU A 213 10.84 -9.85 1.03
C GLU A 213 12.33 -10.07 0.83
N PHE A 214 12.98 -9.25 0.00
CA PHE A 214 14.42 -9.30 -0.22
C PHE A 214 15.18 -8.41 0.79
N ASN A 215 14.45 -7.62 1.60
CA ASN A 215 15.00 -6.69 2.58
C ASN A 215 16.09 -5.77 1.99
N ALA A 216 15.88 -5.33 0.74
CA ALA A 216 16.84 -4.53 -0.02
C ALA A 216 16.60 -3.02 0.13
N ASP A 217 17.70 -2.27 0.13
CA ASP A 217 17.65 -0.81 -0.04
C ASP A 217 17.02 -0.42 -1.39
N THR A 218 16.19 0.61 -1.37
CA THR A 218 15.47 1.12 -2.54
C THR A 218 16.44 1.53 -3.66
N GLY A 219 17.50 2.25 -3.31
CA GLY A 219 18.48 2.75 -4.27
C GLY A 219 19.28 1.63 -4.91
N TRP A 220 19.71 0.66 -4.09
CA TRP A 220 20.39 -0.55 -4.58
C TRP A 220 19.47 -1.37 -5.51
N LEU A 221 18.22 -1.61 -5.11
CA LEU A 221 17.28 -2.41 -5.89
C LEU A 221 17.01 -1.78 -7.27
N PHE A 222 16.77 -0.48 -7.33
CA PHE A 222 16.60 0.23 -8.59
C PHE A 222 17.84 0.13 -9.48
N LYS A 223 19.04 0.23 -8.91
CA LYS A 223 20.30 0.08 -9.66
C LYS A 223 20.40 -1.30 -10.30
N VAL A 224 20.17 -2.38 -9.54
CA VAL A 224 20.25 -3.76 -10.06
C VAL A 224 19.16 -4.04 -11.09
N LEU A 225 17.91 -3.64 -10.82
CA LEU A 225 16.80 -3.79 -11.76
C LEU A 225 17.03 -3.07 -13.09
N ARG A 226 17.65 -1.87 -13.07
CA ARG A 226 18.01 -1.14 -14.29
C ARG A 226 19.09 -1.84 -15.11
N LYS A 227 20.08 -2.47 -14.45
CA LYS A 227 21.09 -3.28 -15.15
C LYS A 227 20.45 -4.50 -15.84
N LEU A 228 19.60 -5.24 -15.11
CA LEU A 228 18.83 -6.37 -15.65
C LEU A 228 17.88 -5.96 -16.80
N GLN A 229 17.27 -4.78 -16.70
CA GLN A 229 16.45 -4.20 -17.77
C GLN A 229 17.27 -3.92 -19.04
N THR A 230 18.46 -3.32 -18.88
CA THR A 230 19.36 -3.00 -20.00
C THR A 230 19.80 -4.27 -20.74
N LYS A 231 19.96 -5.38 -19.99
CA LYS A 231 20.26 -6.72 -20.53
C LYS A 231 19.05 -7.47 -21.09
N ARG A 232 17.88 -6.82 -21.15
CA ARG A 232 16.61 -7.37 -21.68
C ARG A 232 16.13 -8.64 -20.96
N ILE A 233 16.51 -8.81 -19.70
CA ILE A 233 16.08 -9.91 -18.83
C ILE A 233 14.71 -9.56 -18.23
N LEU A 234 14.56 -8.31 -17.80
CA LEU A 234 13.36 -7.77 -17.16
C LEU A 234 12.80 -6.58 -17.95
N TYR A 235 11.50 -6.33 -17.78
CA TYR A 235 10.88 -5.05 -18.09
C TYR A 235 10.36 -4.42 -16.81
N LEU A 236 10.43 -3.09 -16.76
CA LEU A 236 9.85 -2.26 -15.69
C LEU A 236 8.65 -1.53 -16.28
N TYR A 237 7.49 -1.69 -15.64
CA TYR A 237 6.25 -1.04 -16.03
C TYR A 237 5.71 -0.23 -14.84
N HIS A 238 5.37 1.03 -15.07
CA HIS A 238 4.78 1.85 -14.03
C HIS A 238 3.26 1.72 -14.08
N ASP A 239 2.68 1.06 -13.07
CA ASP A 239 1.25 1.00 -12.85
C ASP A 239 0.79 2.28 -12.15
N PRO A 240 -0.15 3.06 -12.73
CA PRO A 240 -0.63 4.31 -12.14
C PRO A 240 -1.28 4.18 -10.76
N LYS A 241 -1.73 2.97 -10.38
CA LYS A 241 -2.45 2.72 -9.13
C LYS A 241 -1.62 1.98 -8.09
N LEU A 242 -0.76 1.06 -8.55
CA LEU A 242 -0.05 0.12 -7.68
C LEU A 242 1.48 0.31 -7.69
N GLY A 243 1.99 1.24 -8.50
CA GLY A 243 3.40 1.58 -8.53
C GLY A 243 4.19 0.73 -9.52
N LEU A 244 5.47 0.48 -9.24
CA LEU A 244 6.36 -0.13 -10.22
C LEU A 244 6.21 -1.65 -10.24
N ARG A 245 5.89 -2.19 -11.41
CA ARG A 245 5.79 -3.60 -11.71
C ARG A 245 7.04 -4.08 -12.46
N ILE A 246 7.61 -5.18 -12.00
CA ILE A 246 8.76 -5.87 -12.58
C ILE A 246 8.26 -7.18 -13.19
N GLY A 247 8.66 -7.48 -14.42
CA GLY A 247 8.37 -8.79 -15.01
C GLY A 247 9.46 -9.26 -15.96
N PHE A 248 9.47 -10.56 -16.23
CA PHE A 248 10.39 -11.15 -17.21
C PHE A 248 9.98 -10.83 -18.64
N THR A 249 10.97 -10.55 -19.49
CA THR A 249 10.74 -10.39 -20.92
C THR A 249 10.21 -11.68 -21.55
N GLN A 250 9.50 -11.56 -22.67
CA GLN A 250 8.91 -12.72 -23.35
C GLN A 250 9.98 -13.76 -23.72
N GLN A 251 11.16 -13.31 -24.16
CA GLN A 251 12.29 -14.19 -24.50
C GLN A 251 12.74 -15.06 -23.33
N LEU A 252 12.80 -14.49 -22.12
CA LEU A 252 13.17 -15.25 -20.94
C LEU A 252 12.04 -16.17 -20.47
N LYS A 253 10.79 -15.71 -20.54
CA LYS A 253 9.62 -16.54 -20.25
C LYS A 253 9.54 -17.76 -21.17
N ASP A 254 9.80 -17.57 -22.47
CA ASP A 254 9.79 -18.65 -23.45
C ASP A 254 10.93 -19.63 -23.20
N ARG A 255 12.12 -19.15 -22.83
CA ARG A 255 13.24 -20.01 -22.40
C ARG A 255 12.88 -20.83 -21.17
N ILE A 256 12.33 -20.18 -20.15
CA ILE A 256 11.84 -20.87 -18.95
C ILE A 256 10.82 -21.93 -19.34
N ASN A 257 9.76 -21.56 -20.07
CA ASN A 257 8.64 -22.43 -20.51
C ASN A 257 9.04 -23.63 -21.39
N ASN A 258 10.20 -23.54 -22.03
CA ASN A 258 10.76 -24.58 -22.90
C ASN A 258 11.84 -25.42 -22.21
N CYS A 259 12.20 -25.10 -20.96
CA CYS A 259 12.53 -26.10 -19.94
C CYS A 259 11.24 -26.69 -19.32
#